data_AF-X0VK76-F1
#
_entry.id   AF-X0VK76-F1
#
_cell.length_a   1.000
_cell.length_b   1.000
_cell.length_c   1.000
_cell.angle_alpha   90.00
_cell.angle_beta   90.00
_cell.angle_gamma   90.00
#
_symmetry.space_group_name_H-M   'P 1'
#
loop_
_entity.id
_entity.type
_entity.pdbx_description
1 polymer ?
#
loop_
_entity_poly.entity_id
_entity_poly.type
_entity_poly.pdbx_seq_one_letter_code
_entity_poly.pdbx_strand_id
1 'polypeptide(L)'
;LMVILYTSVGNTSITNAQSSTSEIVLFEGWNLIGLPFTPEDTSIEVVLADVLGNLESVWAYDGETDTWSSYSPGAPSDLTEMVEGRGYWIKVNTDVILTIYGDS
;
A
#
# COMPACT_ATOMS: atom_id res chain seq x y z
N LEU A 1 14.28 10.23 39.44
CA LEU A 1 15.07 10.60 38.25
C LEU A 1 15.82 9.35 37.82
N MET A 2 15.37 8.67 36.77
CA MET A 2 16.00 7.44 36.28
C MET A 2 16.62 7.76 34.92
N VAL A 3 17.94 7.59 34.82
CA VAL A 3 18.71 7.80 33.60
C VAL A 3 18.94 6.42 33.00
N ILE A 4 18.42 6.17 31.81
CA ILE A 4 18.76 4.99 31.01
C ILE A 4 19.75 5.45 29.95
N LEU A 5 20.99 4.96 30.02
CA LEU A 5 22.01 5.15 29.00
C LEU A 5 21.93 3.97 28.02
N TYR A 6 21.79 4.25 26.73
CA TYR A 6 22.08 3.25 25.70
C TYR A 6 23.47 3.52 25.14
N THR A 7 24.38 2.56 25.27
CA THR A 7 25.64 2.55 24.50
C THR A 7 25.41 1.77 23.22
N SER A 8 25.45 2.44 22.07
CA SER A 8 25.60 1.77 20.77
C SER A 8 27.09 1.63 20.49
N VAL A 9 27.58 0.41 20.32
CA VAL A 9 28.90 0.13 19.74
C VAL A 9 28.69 -0.83 18.57
N GLY A 10 29.02 -0.36 17.37
CA GLY A 10 29.01 -1.19 16.16
C GLY A 10 28.89 -0.35 14.90
N ASN A 11 30.00 0.18 14.42
CA ASN A 11 30.09 0.82 13.11
C ASN A 11 30.07 -0.25 12.02
N THR A 12 28.89 -0.72 11.67
CA THR A 12 28.56 -1.23 10.33
C THR A 12 27.77 -0.12 9.65
N SER A 13 28.03 0.17 8.38
CA SER A 13 27.24 1.14 7.61
C SER A 13 25.76 0.73 7.64
N ILE A 14 25.03 1.20 8.64
CA ILE A 14 23.58 1.10 8.70
C ILE A 14 23.07 2.16 7.74
N THR A 15 22.81 1.78 6.50
CA THR A 15 21.73 2.44 5.78
C THR A 15 20.48 2.13 6.60
N ASN A 16 20.15 3.00 7.53
CA ASN A 16 18.89 2.98 8.26
C ASN A 16 17.81 3.33 7.22
N ALA A 17 17.49 2.38 6.34
CA ALA A 17 16.30 2.42 5.52
C ALA A 17 15.14 2.25 6.51
N GLN A 18 14.69 3.37 7.05
CA GLN A 18 13.57 3.38 7.97
C GLN A 18 12.31 3.25 7.14
N SER A 19 11.92 2.00 6.86
CA SER A 19 10.66 1.70 6.19
C SER A 19 9.52 2.29 7.02
N SER A 20 8.83 3.24 6.43
CA SER A 20 7.60 3.85 6.94
C SER A 20 6.43 2.92 6.70
N THR A 21 5.56 2.82 7.70
CA THR A 21 4.36 2.00 7.67
C THR A 21 3.12 2.88 7.82
N SER A 22 2.10 2.63 7.00
CA SER A 22 0.80 3.29 7.12
C SER A 22 -0.33 2.28 7.08
N GLU A 23 -1.35 2.49 7.90
CA GLU A 23 -2.53 1.64 7.96
C GLU A 23 -3.74 2.42 7.41
N ILE A 24 -4.45 1.82 6.47
CA ILE A 24 -5.68 2.36 5.90
C ILE A 24 -6.83 1.40 6.24
N VAL A 25 -7.84 1.91 6.92
CA VAL A 25 -9.07 1.14 7.16
C VAL A 25 -9.92 1.16 5.88
N LEU A 26 -10.23 -0.02 5.35
CA LEU A 26 -11.17 -0.22 4.26
C LEU A 26 -12.47 -0.78 4.84
N PHE A 27 -13.59 -0.15 4.53
CA PHE A 27 -14.92 -0.63 4.94
C PHE A 27 -15.50 -1.58 3.90
N GLU A 28 -16.41 -2.47 4.30
CA GLU A 28 -17.17 -3.30 3.37
C GLU A 28 -17.76 -2.47 2.22
N GLY A 29 -17.58 -2.93 0.99
CA GLY A 29 -17.98 -2.23 -0.22
C GLY A 29 -16.85 -1.40 -0.83
N TRP A 30 -17.21 -0.31 -1.49
CA TRP A 30 -16.27 0.53 -2.26
C TRP A 30 -15.63 1.61 -1.40
N ASN A 31 -14.30 1.70 -1.48
CA ASN A 31 -13.49 2.71 -0.83
C ASN A 31 -12.64 3.42 -1.88
N LEU A 32 -12.61 4.76 -1.86
CA LEU A 32 -11.66 5.53 -2.67
C LEU A 32 -10.49 5.95 -1.80
N ILE A 33 -9.30 5.47 -2.12
CA ILE A 33 -8.07 5.78 -1.38
C ILE A 33 -7.00 6.37 -2.30
N GLY A 34 -6.07 7.10 -1.72
CA GLY A 34 -4.77 7.41 -2.30
C GLY A 34 -3.67 6.87 -1.39
N LEU A 35 -2.52 6.51 -1.96
CA LEU A 35 -1.39 6.06 -1.16
C LEU A 35 -0.74 7.24 -0.42
N PRO A 36 -0.32 7.07 0.84
CA PRO A 36 0.28 8.14 1.65
C PRO A 36 1.72 8.45 1.24
N PHE A 37 2.40 7.50 0.62
CA PHE A 37 3.75 7.58 0.07
C PHE A 37 3.92 6.49 -1.00
N THR A 38 5.00 6.56 -1.78
CA THR A 38 5.35 5.51 -2.74
C THR A 38 5.78 4.24 -2.01
N PRO A 39 5.12 3.08 -2.24
CA PRO A 39 5.53 1.80 -1.65
C PRO A 39 6.95 1.41 -2.08
N GLU A 40 7.65 0.65 -1.24
CA GLU A 40 8.99 0.12 -1.58
C GLU A 40 8.91 -0.83 -2.78
N ASP A 41 7.84 -1.63 -2.84
CA ASP A 41 7.45 -2.44 -3.99
C ASP A 41 6.07 -1.98 -4.47
N THR A 42 6.02 -1.41 -5.67
CA THR A 42 4.80 -0.86 -6.25
C THR A 42 3.88 -1.93 -6.83
N SER A 43 4.29 -3.20 -6.88
CA SER A 43 3.46 -4.30 -7.37
C SER A 43 2.12 -4.36 -6.62
N ILE A 44 1.01 -4.33 -7.34
CA ILE A 44 -0.33 -4.35 -6.74
C ILE A 44 -0.57 -5.57 -5.86
N GLU A 45 0.03 -6.72 -6.20
CA GLU A 45 -0.08 -7.95 -5.41
C GLU A 45 0.66 -7.84 -4.08
N VAL A 46 1.76 -7.08 -4.04
CA VAL A 46 2.55 -6.84 -2.83
C VAL A 46 1.88 -5.79 -1.96
N VAL A 47 1.44 -4.68 -2.56
CA VAL A 47 0.75 -3.61 -1.84
C VAL A 47 -0.55 -4.12 -1.20
N LEU A 48 -1.31 -4.97 -1.89
CA LEU A 48 -2.60 -5.47 -1.42
C LEU A 48 -2.52 -6.81 -0.68
N ALA A 49 -1.32 -7.34 -0.40
CA ALA A 49 -1.12 -8.69 0.13
C ALA A 49 -2.00 -9.00 1.37
N ASP A 50 -2.09 -8.04 2.30
CA ASP A 50 -2.86 -8.17 3.55
C ASP A 50 -4.38 -8.29 3.34
N VAL A 51 -4.89 -7.77 2.22
CA VAL A 51 -6.32 -7.69 1.92
C VAL A 51 -6.77 -8.61 0.80
N LEU A 52 -5.86 -9.34 0.13
CA LEU A 52 -6.18 -10.22 -1.01
C LEU A 52 -7.31 -11.22 -0.73
N GLY A 53 -7.42 -11.73 0.51
CA GLY A 53 -8.48 -12.65 0.90
C GLY A 53 -9.89 -12.04 0.93
N ASN A 54 -9.98 -10.71 1.06
CA ASN A 54 -11.23 -9.95 1.13
C ASN A 54 -11.45 -9.05 -0.10
N LEU A 55 -10.47 -8.99 -1.01
CA LEU A 55 -10.47 -8.10 -2.16
C LEU A 55 -11.34 -8.64 -3.30
N GLU A 56 -12.29 -7.83 -3.76
CA GLU A 56 -13.11 -8.16 -4.94
C GLU A 56 -12.58 -7.51 -6.22
N SER A 57 -12.28 -6.21 -6.17
CA SER A 57 -11.87 -5.47 -7.35
C SER A 57 -11.16 -4.15 -6.99
N VAL A 58 -10.25 -3.74 -7.85
CA VAL A 58 -9.53 -2.47 -7.79
C VAL A 58 -9.67 -1.78 -9.13
N TRP A 59 -9.92 -0.48 -9.11
CA TRP A 59 -9.98 0.36 -10.30
C TRP A 59 -9.16 1.62 -10.11
N ALA A 60 -8.45 2.03 -11.16
CA ALA A 60 -7.78 3.31 -11.24
C ALA A 60 -8.14 3.98 -12.57
N TYR A 61 -8.29 5.29 -12.55
CA TYR A 61 -8.51 6.10 -13.73
C TYR A 61 -7.27 6.93 -14.02
N ASP A 62 -6.81 6.91 -15.27
CA ASP A 62 -5.74 7.76 -15.76
C ASP A 62 -6.33 8.91 -16.58
N GLY A 63 -6.22 10.13 -16.06
CA GLY A 63 -6.76 11.33 -16.69
C GLY A 63 -5.91 11.88 -17.84
N GLU A 64 -4.66 11.42 -18.00
CA GLU A 64 -3.82 11.79 -19.14
C GLU A 64 -4.21 11.02 -20.40
N THR A 65 -4.50 9.72 -20.23
CA THR A 65 -4.88 8.83 -21.33
C THR A 65 -6.40 8.62 -21.47
N ASP A 66 -7.20 9.11 -20.52
CA ASP A 66 -8.66 8.90 -20.43
C ASP A 66 -9.04 7.41 -20.41
N THR A 67 -8.28 6.61 -19.65
CA THR A 67 -8.45 5.15 -19.58
C THR A 67 -8.65 4.66 -18.16
N TRP A 68 -9.45 3.59 -18.04
CA TRP A 68 -9.58 2.83 -16.80
C TRP A 68 -8.69 1.61 -16.83
N SER A 69 -8.14 1.26 -15.67
CA SER A 69 -7.42 0.01 -15.44
C SER A 69 -7.93 -0.65 -14.17
N SER A 70 -7.85 -1.98 -14.13
CA SER A 70 -8.47 -2.80 -13.11
C SER A 70 -7.60 -3.97 -12.67
N TYR A 71 -7.80 -4.40 -11.43
CA TYR A 71 -7.23 -5.63 -10.88
C TYR A 71 -8.30 -6.37 -10.08
N SER A 72 -8.39 -7.68 -10.31
CA SER A 72 -9.23 -8.59 -9.54
C SER A 72 -8.50 -9.93 -9.39
N PRO A 73 -8.43 -10.52 -8.17
CA PRO A 73 -7.77 -11.80 -7.97
C PRO A 73 -8.32 -12.90 -8.89
N GLY A 74 -7.44 -13.55 -9.65
CA GLY A 74 -7.80 -14.64 -10.56
C GLY A 74 -8.42 -14.21 -11.90
N ALA A 75 -8.46 -12.92 -12.20
CA ALA A 75 -8.85 -12.38 -13.51
C ALA A 75 -7.63 -11.76 -14.23
N PRO A 76 -7.67 -11.58 -15.56
CA PRO A 76 -6.68 -10.76 -16.26
C PRO A 76 -6.66 -9.34 -15.67
N SER A 77 -5.46 -8.81 -15.42
CA SER A 77 -5.26 -7.48 -14.86
C SER A 77 -4.56 -6.56 -15.85
N ASP A 78 -5.03 -5.32 -15.93
CA ASP A 78 -4.40 -4.20 -16.63
C ASP A 78 -3.89 -3.12 -15.65
N LEU A 79 -4.19 -3.25 -14.36
CA LEU A 79 -3.57 -2.50 -13.27
C LEU A 79 -2.57 -3.40 -12.54
N THR A 80 -1.28 -3.16 -12.71
CA THR A 80 -0.21 -4.00 -12.11
C THR A 80 0.57 -3.30 -11.01
N GLU A 81 0.49 -1.99 -10.93
CA GLU A 81 1.25 -1.18 -9.99
C GLU A 81 0.35 -0.19 -9.25
N MET A 82 0.69 0.08 -8.00
CA MET A 82 0.09 1.14 -7.18
C MET A 82 1.19 2.12 -6.74
N VAL A 83 1.10 3.35 -7.24
CA VAL A 83 1.99 4.47 -6.92
C VAL A 83 1.23 5.60 -6.23
N GLU A 84 1.96 6.47 -5.53
CA GLU A 84 1.41 7.68 -4.94
C GLU A 84 0.87 8.65 -6.01
N GLY A 85 0.01 9.59 -5.60
CA GLY A 85 -0.58 10.59 -6.51
C GLY A 85 -1.70 10.06 -7.41
N ARG A 86 -2.04 8.78 -7.35
CA ARG A 86 -3.20 8.17 -8.04
C ARG A 86 -4.32 7.83 -7.05
N GLY A 87 -5.56 7.84 -7.54
CA GLY A 87 -6.73 7.40 -6.79
C GLY A 87 -7.12 5.96 -7.17
N TYR A 88 -7.40 5.14 -6.16
CA TYR A 88 -7.79 3.73 -6.33
C TYR A 88 -9.14 3.47 -5.67
N TRP A 89 -10.08 2.96 -6.47
CA TRP A 89 -11.34 2.42 -5.99
C TRP A 89 -11.13 0.96 -5.63
N ILE A 90 -11.17 0.64 -4.34
CA ILE A 90 -10.96 -0.70 -3.82
C ILE A 90 -12.27 -1.22 -3.25
N LYS A 91 -12.73 -2.37 -3.74
CA LYS A 91 -13.89 -3.08 -3.21
C LYS A 91 -13.46 -4.25 -2.36
N VAL A 92 -13.91 -4.29 -1.11
CA VAL A 92 -13.70 -5.40 -0.17
C VAL A 92 -15.03 -5.97 0.32
N ASN A 93 -15.04 -7.25 0.69
CA ASN A 93 -16.25 -7.97 1.14
C ASN A 93 -16.50 -7.86 2.67
N THR A 94 -15.58 -7.28 3.43
CA THR A 94 -15.66 -7.03 4.87
C THR A 94 -14.71 -5.89 5.24
N ASP A 95 -14.94 -5.27 6.39
CA ASP A 95 -13.98 -4.31 6.97
C ASP A 95 -12.61 -4.98 7.17
N VAL A 96 -11.55 -4.34 6.69
CA VAL A 96 -10.17 -4.83 6.73
C VAL A 96 -9.17 -3.67 6.81
N ILE A 97 -7.99 -3.92 7.36
CA ILE A 97 -6.89 -2.94 7.39
C ILE A 97 -5.91 -3.30 6.28
N LEU A 98 -5.60 -2.33 5.44
CA LEU A 98 -4.53 -2.38 4.45
C LEU A 98 -3.27 -1.75 5.05
N THR A 99 -2.19 -2.51 5.16
CA THR A 99 -0.88 -2.00 5.59
C THR A 99 -0.01 -1.71 4.38
N ILE A 100 0.57 -0.51 4.33
CA ILE A 100 1.47 -0.08 3.26
C ILE A 100 2.86 0.13 3.85
N TYR A 101 3.87 -0.43 3.19
CA TYR A 101 5.29 -0.31 3.51
C TYR A 101 6.00 0.51 2.42
N GLY A 102 6.83 1.47 2.80
CA GLY A 102 7.56 2.32 1.84
C GLY A 102 8.50 3.30 2.53
N ASP A 103 9.16 4.15 1.76
CA ASP A 103 10.03 5.20 2.29
C ASP A 103 9.26 6.53 2.38
N SER A 104 9.37 7.22 3.52
CA SER A 104 8.80 8.58 3.73
C SER A 104 9.79 9.67 3.36
#